data_AF-A0A2D6G573-F1
#
_entry.id   AF-A0A2D6G573-F1
#
_cell.length_a   1.000
_cell.length_b   1.000
_cell.length_c   1.000
_cell.angle_alpha   90.00
_cell.angle_beta   90.00
_cell.angle_gamma   90.00
#
_symmetry.space_group_name_H-M   'P 1'
#
loop_
_entity.id
_entity.type
_entity.pdbx_description
1 polymer ?
#
loop_
_entity_poly.entity_id
_entity_poly.type
_entity_poly.pdbx_seq_one_letter_code
_entity_poly.pdbx_strand_id
1 'polypeptide(L)'
;MIMVDYRDILEFWLGTTELSAEIERQEIWFRSTAEFDAEIREKFGAAWQAAARGELDHWMGAPDSCAALIVLLDQFPRNMFRGQERAFSTDPKARIAANRVVEHGWDKGFGGRVRTFCYLPFEHSEFAADQDRSVSLMAGVDEERALKAAEEHRDAILRFGRFPHRNAALGRTNTPEEQEYLKDPPGWGKTAAEAAELERKKAESEEQS
;
A
#
# COMPACT_ATOMS: atom_id res chain seq x y z
N MET A 1 -19.85 -4.21 -19.07
CA MET A 1 -19.46 -5.36 -18.25
C MET A 1 -18.02 -5.13 -17.81
N ILE A 2 -17.73 -5.25 -16.51
CA ILE A 2 -16.33 -5.25 -16.03
C ILE A 2 -15.73 -6.56 -16.54
N MET A 3 -14.66 -6.47 -17.34
CA MET A 3 -14.03 -7.66 -17.95
C MET A 3 -12.88 -8.23 -17.11
N VAL A 4 -12.53 -7.59 -16.00
CA VAL A 4 -11.43 -7.99 -15.10
C VAL A 4 -11.95 -8.96 -14.05
N ASP A 5 -11.35 -10.15 -13.99
CA ASP A 5 -11.50 -11.15 -12.93
C ASP A 5 -10.49 -10.87 -11.79
N TYR A 6 -10.75 -11.39 -10.59
CA TYR A 6 -9.80 -11.27 -9.47
C TYR A 6 -8.47 -11.94 -9.79
N ARG A 7 -8.48 -13.00 -10.61
CA ARG A 7 -7.27 -13.68 -11.07
C ARG A 7 -6.36 -12.78 -11.88
N ASP A 8 -6.90 -11.90 -12.72
CA ASP A 8 -6.10 -10.96 -13.52
C ASP A 8 -5.30 -10.01 -12.62
N ILE A 9 -5.86 -9.62 -11.47
CA ILE A 9 -5.20 -8.76 -10.49
C ILE A 9 -4.06 -9.51 -9.78
N LEU A 10 -4.31 -10.75 -9.36
CA LEU A 10 -3.30 -11.59 -8.70
C LEU A 10 -2.17 -11.94 -9.67
N GLU A 11 -2.47 -12.35 -10.90
CA GLU A 11 -1.44 -12.62 -11.92
C GLU A 11 -0.64 -11.37 -12.25
N PHE A 12 -1.29 -10.21 -12.41
CA PHE A 12 -0.60 -8.97 -12.71
C PHE A 12 0.32 -8.51 -11.57
N TRP A 13 -0.17 -8.56 -10.32
CA TRP A 13 0.55 -7.95 -9.19
C TRP A 13 1.46 -8.93 -8.45
N LEU A 14 1.05 -10.19 -8.32
CA LEU A 14 1.78 -11.22 -7.57
C LEU A 14 2.53 -12.19 -8.51
N GLY A 15 2.21 -12.20 -9.80
CA GLY A 15 2.76 -13.16 -10.77
C GLY A 15 2.18 -14.57 -10.63
N THR A 16 1.18 -14.77 -9.77
CA THR A 16 0.57 -16.07 -9.47
C THR A 16 -0.82 -15.90 -8.86
N THR A 17 -1.68 -16.91 -9.03
CA THR A 17 -2.94 -17.05 -8.30
C THR A 17 -2.81 -17.95 -7.07
N GLU A 18 -1.69 -18.65 -6.90
CA GLU A 18 -1.42 -19.50 -5.74
C GLU A 18 -1.01 -18.65 -4.54
N LEU A 19 -1.95 -18.40 -3.62
CA LEU A 19 -1.72 -17.53 -2.47
C LEU A 19 -0.74 -18.10 -1.45
N SER A 20 -0.50 -19.42 -1.43
CA SER A 20 0.49 -20.04 -0.56
C SER A 20 1.91 -19.97 -1.12
N ALA A 21 2.10 -19.45 -2.33
CA ALA A 21 3.40 -19.42 -2.97
C ALA A 21 4.35 -18.44 -2.27
N GLU A 22 5.61 -18.83 -2.16
CA GLU A 22 6.68 -17.88 -1.87
C GLU A 22 6.95 -17.07 -3.13
N ILE A 23 6.64 -15.78 -3.06
CA ILE A 23 6.79 -14.86 -4.16
C ILE A 23 8.12 -14.13 -3.94
N GLU A 24 8.96 -14.04 -4.97
CA GLU A 24 10.17 -13.22 -4.91
C GLU A 24 9.83 -11.74 -5.05
N ARG A 25 10.73 -10.86 -4.60
CA ARG A 25 10.51 -9.41 -4.70
C ARG A 25 10.34 -9.00 -6.16
N GLN A 26 9.16 -8.47 -6.53
CA GLN A 26 8.89 -8.07 -7.91
C GLN A 26 9.29 -6.61 -8.14
N GLU A 27 9.90 -6.32 -9.30
CA GLU A 27 10.25 -4.95 -9.69
C GLU A 27 9.02 -4.05 -9.83
N ILE A 28 7.88 -4.62 -10.25
CA ILE A 28 6.65 -3.87 -10.50
C ILE A 28 6.12 -3.13 -9.27
N TRP A 29 6.40 -3.62 -8.05
CA TRP A 29 5.96 -2.97 -6.81
C TRP A 29 6.69 -1.67 -6.51
N PHE A 30 7.88 -1.49 -7.10
CA PHE A 30 8.71 -0.30 -6.94
C PHE A 30 8.71 0.57 -8.20
N ARG A 31 8.05 0.12 -9.28
CA ARG A 31 7.95 0.86 -10.52
C ARG A 31 6.99 2.03 -10.34
N SER A 32 7.49 3.25 -10.50
CA SER A 32 6.72 4.49 -10.38
C SER A 32 6.81 5.38 -11.61
N THR A 33 6.85 4.76 -12.80
CA THR A 33 6.90 5.52 -14.07
C THR A 33 5.48 5.84 -14.55
N ALA A 34 5.35 6.94 -15.31
CA ALA A 34 4.06 7.38 -15.84
C ALA A 34 3.41 6.32 -16.74
N GLU A 35 4.21 5.55 -17.47
CA GLU A 35 3.76 4.47 -18.36
C GLU A 35 3.13 3.33 -17.55
N PHE A 36 3.78 2.92 -16.45
CA PHE A 36 3.26 1.86 -15.61
C PHE A 36 1.98 2.28 -14.86
N ASP A 37 1.95 3.52 -14.38
CA ASP A 37 0.74 4.07 -13.76
C ASP A 37 -0.43 4.17 -14.77
N ALA A 38 -0.13 4.49 -16.04
CA ALA A 38 -1.12 4.49 -17.11
C ALA A 38 -1.62 3.08 -17.43
N GLU A 39 -0.71 2.09 -17.48
CA GLU A 39 -1.07 0.68 -17.70
C GLU A 39 -2.02 0.16 -16.61
N ILE A 40 -1.72 0.41 -15.33
CA ILE A 40 -2.60 0.02 -14.23
C ILE A 40 -3.96 0.71 -14.37
N ARG A 41 -3.97 2.00 -14.70
CA ARG A 41 -5.21 2.78 -14.85
C ARG A 41 -6.08 2.26 -16.00
N GLU A 42 -5.46 1.93 -17.13
CA GLU A 42 -6.16 1.40 -18.31
C GLU A 42 -6.75 0.02 -18.04
N LYS A 43 -5.95 -0.89 -17.46
CA LYS A 43 -6.38 -2.27 -17.19
C LYS A 43 -7.40 -2.36 -16.06
N PHE A 44 -7.16 -1.68 -14.94
CA PHE A 44 -7.87 -1.92 -13.69
C PHE A 44 -8.72 -0.74 -13.20
N GLY A 45 -8.66 0.43 -13.86
CA GLY A 45 -9.38 1.62 -13.41
C GLY A 45 -10.90 1.43 -13.34
N ALA A 46 -11.49 0.72 -14.30
CA ALA A 46 -12.92 0.39 -14.28
C ALA A 46 -13.30 -0.57 -13.13
N ALA A 47 -12.46 -1.57 -12.86
CA ALA A 47 -12.65 -2.50 -11.75
C ALA A 47 -12.52 -1.78 -10.40
N TRP A 48 -11.52 -0.90 -10.26
CA TRP A 48 -11.35 -0.08 -9.06
C TRP A 48 -12.58 0.81 -8.80
N GLN A 49 -13.12 1.45 -9.84
CA GLN A 49 -14.32 2.27 -9.71
C GLN A 49 -15.54 1.45 -9.26
N ALA A 50 -15.70 0.24 -9.80
CA ALA A 50 -16.76 -0.68 -9.40
C ALA A 50 -16.60 -1.17 -7.95
N ALA A 51 -15.37 -1.54 -7.57
CA ALA A 51 -15.02 -1.91 -6.21
C ALA A 51 -15.30 -0.77 -5.23
N ALA A 52 -14.92 0.48 -5.58
CA ALA A 52 -15.22 1.66 -4.78
C ALA A 52 -16.73 1.87 -4.58
N ARG A 53 -17.58 1.52 -5.57
CA ARG A 53 -19.04 1.61 -5.49
C ARG A 53 -19.73 0.42 -4.80
N GLY A 54 -19.01 -0.64 -4.43
CA GLY A 54 -19.61 -1.83 -3.80
C GLY A 54 -20.00 -2.96 -4.74
N GLU A 55 -19.80 -2.78 -6.05
CA GLU A 55 -20.21 -3.78 -7.04
C GLU A 55 -19.38 -5.08 -6.96
N LEU A 56 -18.18 -5.02 -6.36
CA LEU A 56 -17.30 -6.17 -6.16
C LEU A 56 -17.26 -6.66 -4.70
N ASP A 57 -18.21 -6.26 -3.83
CA ASP A 57 -18.19 -6.66 -2.41
C ASP A 57 -18.31 -8.17 -2.20
N HIS A 58 -18.92 -8.87 -3.16
CA HIS A 58 -18.99 -10.34 -3.15
C HIS A 58 -17.60 -11.01 -3.19
N TRP A 59 -16.54 -10.32 -3.64
CA TRP A 59 -15.16 -10.83 -3.60
C TRP A 59 -14.62 -11.00 -2.18
N MET A 60 -15.21 -10.36 -1.18
CA MET A 60 -14.83 -10.58 0.22
C MET A 60 -15.25 -11.96 0.76
N GLY A 61 -16.00 -12.76 -0.02
CA GLY A 61 -16.50 -14.07 0.38
C GLY A 61 -15.52 -15.24 0.24
N ALA A 62 -14.35 -15.04 -0.38
CA ALA A 62 -13.36 -16.09 -0.60
C ALA A 62 -11.92 -15.53 -0.48
N PRO A 63 -10.93 -16.35 -0.07
CA PRO A 63 -9.57 -15.90 0.20
C PRO A 63 -8.91 -15.20 -0.99
N ASP A 64 -8.90 -15.83 -2.16
CA ASP A 64 -8.26 -15.35 -3.39
C ASP A 64 -8.84 -14.01 -3.86
N SER A 65 -10.17 -13.95 -3.99
CA SER A 65 -10.84 -12.74 -4.44
C SER A 65 -10.76 -11.61 -3.41
N CYS A 66 -10.71 -11.93 -2.12
CA CYS A 66 -10.55 -10.92 -1.07
C CYS A 66 -9.13 -10.34 -1.07
N ALA A 67 -8.09 -11.17 -1.26
CA ALA A 67 -6.72 -10.71 -1.42
C ALA A 67 -6.56 -9.82 -2.68
N ALA A 68 -7.16 -10.22 -3.81
CA ALA A 68 -7.19 -9.40 -5.02
C ALA A 68 -7.90 -8.06 -4.80
N LEU A 69 -9.01 -8.06 -4.05
CA LEU A 69 -9.74 -6.84 -3.70
C LEU A 69 -8.89 -5.90 -2.85
N ILE A 70 -8.07 -6.42 -1.93
CA ILE A 70 -7.11 -5.61 -1.16
C ILE A 70 -6.11 -4.95 -2.11
N VAL A 71 -5.46 -5.71 -3.00
CA VAL A 71 -4.51 -5.16 -3.98
C VAL A 71 -5.17 -4.07 -4.84
N LEU A 72 -6.39 -4.32 -5.33
CA LEU A 72 -7.14 -3.38 -6.16
C LEU A 72 -7.46 -2.08 -5.41
N LEU A 73 -7.82 -2.15 -4.13
CA LEU A 73 -8.27 -0.99 -3.34
C LEU A 73 -7.15 -0.27 -2.59
N ASP A 74 -6.02 -0.94 -2.35
CA ASP A 74 -4.89 -0.42 -1.58
C ASP A 74 -3.69 -0.11 -2.46
N GLN A 75 -3.21 -1.08 -3.24
CA GLN A 75 -1.97 -0.91 -4.01
C GLN A 75 -2.20 -0.06 -5.27
N PHE A 76 -3.15 -0.46 -6.12
CA PHE A 76 -3.34 0.20 -7.42
C PHE A 76 -3.65 1.70 -7.32
N PRO A 77 -4.43 2.21 -6.35
CA PRO A 77 -4.73 3.64 -6.27
C PRO A 77 -3.50 4.50 -6.00
N ARG A 78 -2.50 3.95 -5.29
CA ARG A 78 -1.21 4.61 -5.04
C ARG A 78 -0.38 4.77 -6.31
N ASN A 79 -0.56 3.89 -7.31
CA ASN A 79 -0.02 4.06 -8.66
C ASN A 79 -0.91 4.96 -9.53
N MET A 80 -2.22 4.68 -9.59
CA MET A 80 -3.16 5.36 -10.49
C MET A 80 -3.35 6.85 -10.18
N PHE A 81 -3.17 7.28 -8.93
CA PHE A 81 -3.55 8.62 -8.48
C PHE A 81 -2.46 9.28 -7.62
N ARG A 82 -1.18 9.08 -7.95
CA ARG A 82 -0.04 9.69 -7.24
C ARG A 82 -0.26 11.19 -6.97
N GLY A 83 0.01 11.61 -5.74
CA GLY A 83 -0.13 12.99 -5.29
C GLY A 83 -1.58 13.51 -5.21
N GLN A 84 -2.59 12.65 -5.36
CA GLN A 84 -4.00 13.03 -5.30
C GLN A 84 -4.69 12.34 -4.13
N GLU A 85 -5.69 13.00 -3.52
CA GLU A 85 -6.56 12.42 -2.48
C GLU A 85 -7.14 11.06 -2.89
N ARG A 86 -7.46 10.89 -4.18
CA ARG A 86 -8.05 9.66 -4.72
C ARG A 86 -7.18 8.42 -4.48
N ALA A 87 -5.86 8.55 -4.32
CA ALA A 87 -4.96 7.44 -3.97
C ALA A 87 -5.31 6.80 -2.62
N PHE A 88 -5.96 7.54 -1.72
CA PHE A 88 -6.29 7.10 -0.36
C PHE A 88 -7.79 6.88 -0.17
N SER A 89 -8.61 7.27 -1.15
CA SER A 89 -10.07 7.26 -1.05
C SER A 89 -10.69 5.87 -0.81
N THR A 90 -9.98 4.81 -1.19
CA THR A 90 -10.41 3.42 -0.97
C THR A 90 -9.73 2.72 0.21
N ASP A 91 -8.84 3.40 0.94
CA ASP A 91 -8.16 2.84 2.12
C ASP A 91 -9.16 2.27 3.16
N PRO A 92 -10.28 2.95 3.52
CA PRO A 92 -11.24 2.39 4.47
C PRO A 92 -11.84 1.05 4.03
N LYS A 93 -12.06 0.88 2.72
CA LYS A 93 -12.64 -0.34 2.17
C LYS A 93 -11.61 -1.46 2.04
N ALA A 94 -10.37 -1.12 1.69
CA ALA A 94 -9.26 -2.06 1.77
C ALA A 94 -9.10 -2.62 3.19
N ARG A 95 -9.24 -1.78 4.23
CA ARG A 95 -9.22 -2.23 5.63
C ARG A 95 -10.36 -3.18 5.98
N ILE A 96 -11.55 -2.98 5.43
CA ILE A 96 -12.66 -3.93 5.62
C ILE A 96 -12.29 -5.30 5.03
N ALA A 97 -11.74 -5.34 3.81
CA ALA A 97 -11.28 -6.58 3.19
C ALA A 97 -10.13 -7.24 3.96
N ALA A 98 -9.15 -6.47 4.44
CA ALA A 98 -8.05 -6.95 5.28
C ALA A 98 -8.54 -7.57 6.59
N ASN A 99 -9.53 -6.92 7.24
CA ASN A 99 -10.18 -7.50 8.42
C ASN A 99 -10.82 -8.86 8.11
N ARG A 100 -11.52 -8.98 6.97
CA ARG A 100 -12.12 -10.26 6.56
C ARG A 100 -11.09 -11.37 6.44
N VAL A 101 -9.96 -11.10 5.80
CA VAL A 101 -8.85 -12.06 5.65
C VAL A 101 -8.36 -12.55 7.02
N VAL A 102 -8.09 -11.63 7.95
CA VAL A 102 -7.56 -11.95 9.29
C VAL A 102 -8.60 -12.63 10.17
N GLU A 103 -9.85 -12.18 10.16
CA GLU A 103 -10.93 -12.73 11.00
C GLU A 103 -11.29 -14.17 10.62
N HIS A 104 -11.22 -14.51 9.33
CA HIS A 104 -11.40 -15.89 8.87
C HIS A 104 -10.14 -16.74 9.02
N GLY A 105 -9.00 -16.11 9.36
CA GLY A 105 -7.70 -16.78 9.47
C GLY A 105 -7.16 -17.31 8.14
N TRP A 106 -7.62 -16.77 7.00
CA TRP A 106 -7.17 -17.19 5.67
C TRP A 106 -5.69 -16.87 5.44
N ASP A 107 -5.22 -15.76 6.01
CA ASP A 107 -3.83 -15.33 5.98
C ASP A 107 -2.84 -16.38 6.50
N LYS A 108 -3.27 -17.28 7.39
CA LYS A 108 -2.42 -18.35 7.92
C LYS A 108 -2.01 -19.38 6.86
N GLY A 109 -2.74 -19.48 5.75
CA GLY A 109 -2.41 -20.34 4.62
C GLY A 109 -1.65 -19.62 3.50
N PHE A 110 -1.43 -18.31 3.63
CA PHE A 110 -0.79 -17.50 2.60
C PHE A 110 0.73 -17.47 2.78
N GLY A 111 1.46 -17.37 1.67
CA GLY A 111 2.90 -17.12 1.65
C GLY A 111 3.22 -15.74 2.22
N GLY A 112 4.47 -15.54 2.65
CA GLY A 112 4.88 -14.35 3.41
C GLY A 112 4.49 -13.04 2.74
N ARG A 113 4.75 -12.90 1.43
CA ARG A 113 4.44 -11.66 0.69
C ARG A 113 2.94 -11.39 0.53
N VAL A 114 2.14 -12.43 0.31
CA VAL A 114 0.68 -12.28 0.19
C VAL A 114 0.11 -11.78 1.52
N ARG A 115 0.63 -12.29 2.65
CA ARG A 115 0.28 -11.79 3.99
C ARG A 115 0.65 -10.32 4.15
N THR A 116 1.85 -9.92 3.75
CA THR A 116 2.27 -8.51 3.76
C THR A 116 1.25 -7.63 3.05
N PHE A 117 0.88 -7.94 1.81
CA PHE A 117 -0.14 -7.16 1.07
C PHE A 117 -1.51 -7.13 1.76
N CYS A 118 -1.92 -8.23 2.41
CA CYS A 118 -3.16 -8.26 3.17
C CYS A 118 -3.11 -7.40 4.45
N TYR A 119 -1.92 -7.11 4.97
CA TYR A 119 -1.73 -6.35 6.20
C TYR A 119 -1.46 -4.85 5.96
N LEU A 120 -0.94 -4.49 4.78
CA LEU A 120 -0.67 -3.10 4.38
C LEU A 120 -1.85 -2.13 4.59
N PRO A 121 -3.14 -2.50 4.40
CA PRO A 121 -4.24 -1.58 4.70
C PRO A 121 -4.26 -1.07 6.15
N PHE A 122 -3.77 -1.85 7.11
CA PHE A 122 -3.61 -1.41 8.51
C PHE A 122 -2.43 -0.44 8.65
N GLU A 123 -1.28 -0.77 8.05
CA GLU A 123 -0.09 0.10 7.98
C GLU A 123 -0.39 1.46 7.33
N HIS A 124 -1.28 1.47 6.34
CA HIS A 124 -1.68 2.68 5.63
C HIS A 124 -2.75 3.52 6.36
N SER A 125 -3.24 3.06 7.51
CA SER A 125 -4.27 3.74 8.27
C SER A 125 -3.72 4.88 9.11
N GLU A 126 -4.42 6.02 9.19
CA GLU A 126 -4.08 7.10 10.14
C GLU A 126 -4.72 6.88 11.53
N PHE A 127 -5.00 5.64 11.92
CA PHE A 127 -5.53 5.26 13.23
C PHE A 127 -4.49 4.47 14.04
N ALA A 128 -4.19 4.92 15.26
CA ALA A 128 -3.17 4.28 16.10
C ALA A 128 -3.44 2.78 16.39
N ALA A 129 -4.71 2.40 16.58
CA ALA A 129 -5.07 0.99 16.80
C ALA A 129 -4.79 0.10 15.58
N ASP A 130 -4.94 0.64 14.36
CA ASP A 130 -4.59 -0.08 13.14
C ASP A 130 -3.06 -0.23 13.01
N GLN A 131 -2.29 0.76 13.47
CA GLN A 131 -0.82 0.70 13.48
C GLN A 131 -0.29 -0.36 14.44
N ASP A 132 -0.81 -0.42 15.67
CA ASP A 132 -0.48 -1.48 16.62
C ASP A 132 -0.80 -2.87 16.04
N ARG A 133 -1.92 -2.99 15.33
CA ARG A 133 -2.32 -4.22 14.66
C ARG A 133 -1.40 -4.57 13.48
N SER A 134 -0.99 -3.57 12.68
CA SER A 134 -0.06 -3.77 11.57
C SER A 134 1.25 -4.38 12.08
N VAL A 135 1.86 -3.77 13.09
CA VAL A 135 3.11 -4.27 13.70
C VAL A 135 2.92 -5.70 14.23
N SER A 136 1.83 -5.96 14.95
CA SER A 136 1.54 -7.30 15.47
C SER A 136 1.39 -8.36 14.38
N LEU A 137 0.79 -8.02 13.23
CA LEU A 137 0.59 -8.95 12.12
C LEU A 137 1.89 -9.15 11.32
N MET A 138 2.61 -8.07 11.03
CA MET A 138 3.88 -8.09 10.31
C MET A 138 4.99 -8.82 11.09
N ALA A 139 4.95 -8.80 12.42
CA ALA A 139 5.86 -9.61 13.26
C ALA A 139 5.72 -11.12 13.02
N GLY A 140 4.57 -11.56 12.50
CA GLY A 140 4.35 -12.95 12.11
C GLY A 140 4.74 -13.26 10.66
N VAL A 141 5.15 -12.27 9.87
CA VAL A 141 5.71 -12.44 8.53
C VAL A 141 7.22 -12.56 8.69
N ASP A 142 7.83 -13.62 8.15
CA ASP A 142 9.29 -13.84 8.19
C ASP A 142 10.03 -12.91 7.21
N GLU A 143 9.77 -11.59 7.31
CA GLU A 143 10.34 -10.53 6.48
C GLU A 143 10.67 -9.32 7.37
N GLU A 144 11.91 -9.29 7.90
CA GLU A 144 12.40 -8.24 8.82
C GLU A 144 12.14 -6.81 8.30
N ARG A 145 12.26 -6.62 6.99
CA ARG A 145 12.01 -5.32 6.35
C ARG A 145 10.55 -4.89 6.43
N ALA A 146 9.60 -5.84 6.36
CA ALA A 146 8.17 -5.54 6.48
C ALA A 146 7.84 -5.12 7.92
N LEU A 147 8.36 -5.83 8.92
CA LEU A 147 8.18 -5.45 10.32
C LEU A 147 8.76 -4.06 10.61
N LYS A 148 9.99 -3.80 10.17
CA LYS A 148 10.62 -2.50 10.36
C LYS A 148 9.81 -1.36 9.72
N ALA A 149 9.28 -1.58 8.50
CA ALA A 149 8.43 -0.60 7.85
C ALA A 149 7.15 -0.33 8.66
N ALA A 150 6.50 -1.37 9.19
CA ALA A 150 5.31 -1.22 10.03
C ALA A 150 5.59 -0.43 11.33
N GLU A 151 6.76 -0.64 11.95
CA GLU A 151 7.19 0.12 13.12
C GLU A 151 7.41 1.60 12.79
N GLU A 152 8.07 1.90 11.67
CA GLU A 152 8.28 3.29 11.22
C GLU A 152 6.96 4.01 10.90
N HIS A 153 5.99 3.32 10.29
CA HIS A 153 4.65 3.88 10.05
C HIS A 153 3.93 4.16 11.36
N ARG A 154 3.99 3.23 12.31
CA ARG A 154 3.41 3.37 13.65
C ARG A 154 3.98 4.58 14.37
N ASP A 155 5.29 4.75 14.36
CA ASP A 155 5.97 5.88 15.00
C ASP A 155 5.53 7.22 14.40
N ALA A 156 5.37 7.30 13.08
CA ALA A 156 4.84 8.49 12.42
C ALA A 156 3.42 8.83 12.89
N ILE A 157 2.53 7.84 12.99
CA ILE A 157 1.16 8.04 13.47
C ILE A 157 1.12 8.39 14.96
N LEU A 158 1.94 7.76 15.81
CA LEU A 158 2.01 8.11 17.23
C LEU A 158 2.53 9.54 17.44
N ARG A 159 3.45 9.99 16.58
CA ARG A 159 4.02 11.34 16.65
C ARG A 159 3.08 12.42 16.12
N PHE A 160 2.48 12.20 14.95
CA PHE A 160 1.75 13.26 14.23
C PHE A 160 0.23 13.05 14.19
N GLY A 161 -0.26 11.87 14.57
CA GLY A 161 -1.67 11.47 14.42
C GLY A 161 -2.12 11.24 12.98
N ARG A 162 -1.22 11.39 12.01
CA ARG A 162 -1.46 11.28 10.57
C ARG A 162 -0.13 11.12 9.82
N PHE A 163 -0.18 10.88 8.51
CA PHE A 163 0.98 10.83 7.65
C PHE A 163 1.27 12.19 7.00
N PRO A 164 2.37 12.87 7.37
CA PRO A 164 2.65 14.21 6.85
C PRO A 164 2.85 14.27 5.33
N HIS A 165 3.40 13.20 4.72
CA HIS A 165 3.61 13.14 3.28
C HIS A 165 2.29 13.14 2.47
N ARG A 166 1.15 12.79 3.10
CA ARG A 166 -0.18 12.85 2.46
C ARG A 166 -0.82 14.24 2.54
N ASN A 167 -0.27 15.16 3.33
CA ASN A 167 -0.92 16.44 3.63
C ASN A 167 -1.25 17.25 2.37
N ALA A 168 -0.29 17.39 1.44
CA ALA A 168 -0.52 18.12 0.19
C ALA A 168 -1.63 17.48 -0.66
N ALA A 169 -1.61 16.15 -0.83
CA ALA A 169 -2.60 15.40 -1.60
C ALA A 169 -4.01 15.47 -0.98
N LEU A 170 -4.09 15.60 0.35
CA LEU A 170 -5.34 15.70 1.13
C LEU A 170 -5.75 17.15 1.45
N GLY A 171 -5.07 18.16 0.88
CA GLY A 171 -5.39 19.57 1.13
C GLY A 171 -5.13 20.05 2.57
N ARG A 172 -4.29 19.34 3.33
CA ARG A 172 -3.91 19.66 4.71
C ARG A 172 -2.64 20.53 4.73
N THR A 173 -2.56 21.45 5.68
CA THR A 173 -1.35 22.23 5.93
C THR A 173 -0.41 21.49 6.87
N ASN A 174 0.88 21.44 6.53
CA ASN A 174 1.93 20.93 7.41
C ASN A 174 2.16 21.88 8.58
N THR A 175 2.27 21.34 9.79
CA THR A 175 2.84 22.03 10.96
C THR A 175 4.35 22.23 10.78
N PRO A 176 4.99 23.12 11.57
CA PRO A 176 6.45 23.28 11.53
C PRO A 176 7.21 21.98 11.81
N GLU A 177 6.71 21.14 12.72
CA GLU A 177 7.33 19.86 13.04
C GLU A 177 7.21 18.86 11.88
N GLU A 178 6.05 18.82 11.23
CA GLU A 178 5.84 18.02 10.02
C GLU A 178 6.72 18.49 8.86
N GLN A 179 6.93 19.80 8.70
CA GLN A 179 7.84 20.35 7.69
C GLN A 179 9.29 19.90 7.94
N GLU A 180 9.73 19.91 9.19
CA GLU A 180 11.07 19.44 9.56
C GLU A 180 11.21 17.93 9.27
N TYR A 181 10.23 17.14 9.68
CA TYR A 181 10.19 15.70 9.43
C TYR A 181 10.26 15.36 7.94
N LEU A 182 9.60 16.15 7.09
CA LEU A 182 9.60 15.96 5.64
C LEU A 182 10.90 16.34 4.94
N LYS A 183 11.90 16.90 5.64
CA LYS A 183 13.25 17.11 5.09
C LYS A 183 14.02 15.80 4.95
N ASP A 184 13.82 14.87 5.89
CA ASP A 184 14.38 13.52 5.84
C ASP A 184 13.30 12.47 6.15
N PRO A 185 12.31 12.30 5.25
CA PRO A 185 11.21 11.40 5.49
C PRO A 185 11.65 9.96 5.17
N PRO A 186 10.98 8.97 5.78
CA PRO A 186 11.29 7.57 5.58
C PRO A 186 10.97 7.11 4.14
N GLY A 187 11.58 6.00 3.73
CA GLY A 187 11.52 5.52 2.34
C GLY A 187 10.12 5.13 1.84
N TRP A 188 9.20 4.77 2.72
CA TRP A 188 7.85 4.31 2.39
C TRP A 188 6.85 5.42 2.04
N GLY A 189 7.20 6.69 2.28
CA GLY A 189 6.36 7.86 1.95
C GLY A 189 6.66 8.48 0.58
N LYS A 190 7.51 7.85 -0.23
CA LYS A 190 8.05 8.38 -1.49
C LYS A 190 7.84 7.42 -2.65
N THR A 191 7.62 7.98 -3.82
CA THR A 191 7.80 7.26 -5.09
C THR A 191 9.28 6.93 -5.32
N ALA A 192 9.57 5.93 -6.15
CA ALA A 192 10.95 5.60 -6.49
C ALA A 192 11.68 6.79 -7.16
N ALA A 193 10.96 7.63 -7.91
CA ALA A 193 11.49 8.87 -8.48
C ALA A 193 11.88 9.89 -7.39
N GLU A 194 11.02 10.11 -6.39
CA GLU A 194 11.30 11.02 -5.26
C GLU A 194 12.42 10.48 -4.35
N ALA A 195 12.52 9.17 -4.19
CA ALA A 195 13.61 8.54 -3.46
C ALA A 195 14.95 8.73 -4.19
N ALA A 196 15.01 8.48 -5.50
CA ALA A 196 16.20 8.65 -6.31
C ALA A 196 16.66 10.12 -6.38
N GLU A 197 15.72 11.07 -6.47
CA GLU A 197 16.06 12.50 -6.45
C GLU A 197 16.66 12.93 -5.10
N LEU A 198 16.15 12.39 -3.99
CA LEU A 198 16.68 12.68 -2.66
C LEU A 198 18.09 12.10 -2.48
N GLU A 199 18.32 10.85 -2.91
CA GLU A 199 19.66 10.24 -2.89
C GLU A 199 20.65 11.06 -3.70
N ARG A 200 20.25 11.54 -4.88
CA ARG A 200 21.07 12.44 -5.70
C ARG A 200 21.41 13.74 -4.97
N LYS A 201 20.42 14.38 -4.33
CA LYS A 201 20.61 15.62 -3.57
C LYS A 201 21.49 15.43 -2.33
N LYS A 202 21.36 14.28 -1.64
CA LYS A 202 22.23 13.91 -0.51
C LYS A 202 23.68 13.74 -0.97
N ALA A 203 23.91 13.00 -2.05
CA ALA A 203 25.24 12.83 -2.65
C ALA A 203 25.86 14.18 -3.08
N GLU A 204 25.09 15.05 -3.75
CA GLU A 204 25.52 16.40 -4.14
C GLU A 204 25.88 17.28 -2.92
N SER A 205 25.20 17.11 -1.79
CA SER A 205 25.49 17.86 -0.55
C SER A 205 26.70 17.35 0.22
N GLU A 206 26.97 16.04 0.16
CA GLU A 206 28.15 15.42 0.78
C GLU A 206 29.43 15.72 -0.02
N GLU A 207 29.34 15.87 -1.34
CA GLU A 207 30.46 16.25 -2.21
C GLU A 207 30.83 17.75 -2.10
N GLN A 208 29.94 18.57 -1.54
CA GLN A 208 30.12 20.02 -1.33
C GLN A 208 30.52 20.39 0.11
N SER A 209 30.64 19.41 1.02
CA SER A 209 31.04 19.60 2.42
C SER A 209 32.46 19.13 2.70
#